data_AF-A0A1R1PDZ8-F1
#
_entry.id   AF-A0A1R1PDZ8-F1
#
_cell.length_a   1.000
_cell.length_b   1.000
_cell.length_c   1.000
_cell.angle_alpha   90.00
_cell.angle_beta   90.00
_cell.angle_gamma   90.00
#
_symmetry.space_group_name_H-M   'P 1'
#
loop_
_entity.id
_entity.type
_entity.pdbx_description
1 polymer ?
#
loop_
_entity_poly.entity_id
_entity_poly.type
_entity_poly.pdbx_seq_one_letter_code
_entity_poly.pdbx_strand_id
1 'polypeptide(L)' 'MFSRYSRVNQKLGLGYQQDASQMIISADGDKHASLGKVYDVPVRIGRQVFNADLTIMERYDQSLILGTDWLIRSRQKST' A
#
# COMPACT_ATOMS: atom_id res chain seq x y z
N MET A 1 9.98 24.53 0.24
CA MET A 1 10.16 23.64 -0.93
C MET A 1 9.49 22.32 -0.59
N PHE A 2 8.17 22.20 -0.84
CA PHE A 2 7.41 21.01 -0.43
C PHE A 2 7.32 20.01 -1.60
N SER A 3 7.76 18.79 -1.31
CA SER A 3 7.96 17.72 -2.27
C SER A 3 6.65 17.27 -2.91
N ARG A 4 6.75 16.90 -4.19
CA ARG A 4 5.71 16.43 -5.09
C ARG A 4 5.05 15.16 -4.54
N TYR A 5 3.83 15.28 -4.02
CA TYR A 5 3.02 14.14 -3.57
C TYR A 5 2.67 13.22 -4.75
N SER A 6 2.87 11.92 -4.57
CA SER A 6 2.48 10.89 -5.53
C SER A 6 0.96 10.87 -5.76
N ARG A 7 0.55 10.71 -7.02
CA ARG A 7 -0.83 10.94 -7.51
C ARG A 7 -1.89 10.03 -6.86
N VAL A 8 -1.50 8.87 -6.34
CA VAL A 8 -2.40 7.93 -5.64
C VAL A 8 -2.89 8.51 -4.30
N ASN A 9 -2.02 9.19 -3.55
CA ASN A 9 -2.35 9.74 -2.23
C ASN A 9 -3.33 10.91 -2.31
N GLN A 10 -3.23 11.75 -3.35
CA GLN A 10 -4.18 12.85 -3.54
C GLN A 10 -5.59 12.35 -3.87
N LYS A 11 -5.72 11.25 -4.61
CA LYS A 11 -7.03 10.69 -4.98
C LYS A 11 -7.67 9.88 -3.85
N LEU A 12 -6.88 9.23 -2.99
CA LEU A 12 -7.38 8.46 -1.84
C LEU A 12 -7.46 9.27 -0.54
N GLY A 13 -6.88 10.48 -0.50
CA GLY A 13 -6.83 11.31 0.70
C GLY A 13 -5.93 10.75 1.81
N LEU A 14 -5.02 9.81 1.49
CA LEU A 14 -4.19 9.12 2.46
C LEU A 14 -2.87 9.89 2.67
N GLY A 15 -2.63 10.35 3.89
CA GLY A 15 -1.32 10.78 4.34
C GLY A 15 -0.47 9.55 4.70
N TYR A 16 0.71 9.42 4.12
CA TYR A 16 1.64 8.34 4.47
C TYR A 16 2.72 8.87 5.41
N GLN A 17 3.16 8.01 6.32
CA GLN A 17 4.37 8.25 7.08
C GLN A 17 5.55 8.01 6.15
N GLN A 18 6.34 9.05 5.90
CA GLN A 18 7.51 8.97 5.03
C GLN A 18 8.55 8.02 5.65
N ASP A 19 8.85 6.95 4.94
CA ASP A 19 9.85 5.96 5.30
C ASP A 19 10.42 5.38 4.00
N ALA A 20 11.55 5.92 3.56
CA ALA A 20 12.19 5.56 2.29
C ALA A 20 13.10 4.32 2.41
N SER A 21 13.06 3.59 3.53
CA SER A 21 13.97 2.46 3.78
C SER A 21 13.57 1.17 3.06
N GLN A 22 12.34 1.06 2.54
CA GLN A 22 11.88 -0.16 1.90
C GLN A 22 12.01 -0.10 0.36
N MET A 23 12.50 -1.20 -0.20
CA MET A 23 12.62 -1.42 -1.65
C MET A 23 11.72 -2.59 -2.06
N ILE A 24 10.89 -2.36 -3.08
CA ILE A 24 10.05 -3.40 -3.67
C ILE A 24 10.74 -3.89 -4.93
N ILE A 25 10.90 -5.20 -5.03
CA ILE A 25 11.50 -5.89 -6.17
C ILE A 25 10.37 -6.69 -6.84
N SER A 26 10.04 -6.36 -8.09
CA SER A 26 9.04 -7.12 -8.87
C SER A 26 9.65 -8.41 -9.42
N ALA A 27 8.80 -9.31 -9.91
CA ALA A 27 9.21 -10.63 -10.40
C ALA A 27 10.14 -10.58 -11.64
N ASP A 28 10.13 -9.47 -12.37
CA ASP A 28 11.06 -9.14 -13.47
C ASP A 28 12.41 -8.59 -12.97
N GLY A 29 12.57 -8.37 -11.67
CA GLY A 29 13.77 -7.82 -11.05
C GLY A 29 13.80 -6.31 -10.95
N ASP A 30 12.78 -5.60 -11.45
CA ASP A 30 12.70 -4.15 -11.36
C ASP A 30 12.58 -3.69 -9.91
N LYS A 31 13.29 -2.61 -9.59
CA LYS A 31 13.41 -2.08 -8.23
C LYS A 31 12.68 -0.76 -8.11
N HIS A 32 11.83 -0.67 -7.11
CA HIS A 32 11.05 0.52 -6.82
C HIS A 32 11.24 0.92 -5.35
N ALA A 33 11.72 2.14 -5.13
CA ALA A 33 11.75 2.70 -3.79
C ALA A 33 10.31 2.95 -3.32
N SER A 34 10.03 2.59 -2.07
CA SER A 34 8.78 3.00 -1.43
C SER A 34 8.86 4.48 -1.01
N LEU A 35 7.72 5.14 -0.99
CA LEU A 35 7.57 6.49 -0.47
C LEU A 35 7.33 6.48 1.04
N GLY A 36 6.77 5.39 1.57
CA GLY A 36 6.44 5.21 2.96
C GLY A 36 5.29 4.26 3.17
N LYS A 37 4.67 4.32 4.35
CA LYS A 37 3.57 3.44 4.75
C LYS A 37 2.32 4.21 5.17
N VAL A 38 1.17 3.62 4.91
CA VAL A 38 -0.11 4.02 5.50
C VAL A 38 -0.62 2.82 6.29
N TYR A 39 -0.98 3.03 7.55
CA TYR A 39 -1.41 1.97 8.45
C TYR A 39 -2.94 1.92 8.56
N ASP A 40 -3.47 0.74 8.89
CA ASP A 40 -4.89 0.53 9.21
C ASP A 40 -5.87 1.02 8.12
N VAL A 41 -5.49 0.89 6.85
CA VAL A 41 -6.33 1.33 5.72
C VAL A 41 -7.49 0.34 5.55
N PRO A 42 -8.75 0.79 5.61
CA PRO A 42 -9.90 -0.08 5.40
C PRO A 42 -10.04 -0.45 3.92
N VAL A 43 -9.81 -1.73 3.61
CA VAL A 43 -9.97 -2.31 2.27
C VAL A 43 -11.27 -3.12 2.23
N ARG A 44 -12.21 -2.71 1.37
CA ARG A 44 -13.47 -3.42 1.18
C ARG A 44 -13.37 -4.41 0.02
N ILE A 45 -13.56 -5.70 0.31
CA ILE A 45 -13.66 -6.77 -0.70
C ILE A 45 -15.03 -7.42 -0.57
N GLY A 46 -15.87 -7.25 -1.59
CA GLY A 46 -17.27 -7.65 -1.54
C GLY A 46 -18.02 -6.92 -0.40
N ARG A 47 -18.53 -7.68 0.57
CA ARG A 47 -19.25 -7.17 1.75
C ARG A 47 -18.39 -7.11 3.02
N GLN A 48 -17.14 -7.54 2.96
CA GLN A 48 -16.24 -7.58 4.10
C GLN A 48 -15.26 -6.41 4.03
N VAL A 49 -14.91 -5.88 5.20
CA VAL A 49 -13.89 -4.83 5.36
C VAL A 49 -12.72 -5.42 6.12
N PHE A 50 -11.54 -5.18 5.60
CA PHE A 50 -10.28 -5.68 6.14
C PHE A 50 -9.34 -4.51 6.28
N ASN A 51 -8.76 -4.34 7.45
CA ASN A 51 -7.73 -3.32 7.63
C ASN A 51 -6.38 -3.86 7.14
N ALA A 52 -5.66 -3.02 6.40
CA ALA A 52 -4.39 -3.36 5.78
C ALA A 52 -3.37 -2.24 6.01
N ASP A 53 -2.14 -2.63 6.33
CA ASP A 53 -1.00 -1.73 6.25
C ASP A 53 -0.49 -1.75 4.80
N LEU A 54 -0.40 -0.57 4.18
CA LEU A 54 -0.05 -0.41 2.77
C LEU A 54 1.33 0.26 2.64
N THR A 55 2.19 -0.32 1.81
CA THR A 55 3.41 0.34 1.35
C THR A 55 3.11 1.13 0.09
N ILE A 56 3.44 2.42 0.09
CA ILE A 56 3.16 3.34 -1.01
C ILE A 56 4.35 3.35 -1.98
N MET A 57 4.05 3.25 -3.27
CA MET A 57 5.03 3.32 -4.35
C MET A 57 4.73 4.50 -5.27
N GLU A 58 5.77 5.07 -5.88
CA GLU A 58 5.58 5.98 -7.00
C GLU A 58 5.43 5.16 -8.29
N ARG A 59 4.22 5.12 -8.84
CA ARG A 59 3.90 4.52 -10.14
C ARG A 59 2.93 5.39 -10.92
N TYR A 60 2.91 5.20 -12.25
CA TYR A 60 2.03 5.94 -13.15
C TYR A 60 0.59 5.44 -13.15
N ASP A 61 0.38 4.16 -12.81
CA ASP A 61 -0.92 3.52 -12.73
C ASP A 61 -1.49 3.56 -11.30
N GLN A 62 -2.81 3.41 -11.19
CA GLN A 62 -3.52 3.36 -9.91
C GLN A 62 -3.84 1.92 -9.53
N SER A 63 -2.81 1.14 -9.24
CA SER A 63 -2.94 -0.27 -8.85
C SER A 63 -2.81 -0.46 -7.33
N LEU A 64 -3.56 -1.42 -6.79
CA LEU A 64 -3.42 -1.93 -5.43
C LEU A 64 -2.96 -3.38 -5.53
N ILE A 65 -1.80 -3.69 -4.96
CA ILE A 65 -1.26 -5.04 -4.89
C ILE A 65 -1.50 -5.56 -3.48
N LEU A 66 -2.32 -6.61 -3.35
CA LEU A 66 -2.55 -7.31 -2.09
C LEU A 66 -1.72 -8.59 -2.10
N GLY A 67 -0.71 -8.64 -1.22
CA GLY A 67 0.11 -9.83 -1.01
C GLY A 67 -0.68 -10.98 -0.38
N THR A 68 -0.13 -12.19 -0.50
CA THR A 68 -0.72 -13.40 0.11
C THR A 68 -0.57 -13.42 1.63
N ASP A 69 0.43 -12.74 2.17
CA ASP A 69 0.66 -12.53 3.59
C ASP A 69 -0.50 -11.80 4.26
N TRP A 70 -1.04 -10.77 3.59
CA TRP A 70 -2.23 -10.05 4.03
C TRP A 70 -3.46 -10.96 4.07
N LEU A 71 -3.65 -11.80 3.05
CA LEU A 71 -4.78 -12.74 2.97
C LEU A 71 -4.73 -13.81 4.07
N ILE A 72 -3.53 -14.28 4.43
CA ILE A 72 -3.36 -15.26 5.50
C ILE A 72 -3.70 -14.62 6.86
N ARG A 73 -3.27 -13.38 7.10
CA ARG A 73 -3.61 -12.63 8.33
C ARG A 73 -5.10 -12.34 8.45
N SER A 74 -5.77 -11.99 7.36
CA SER A 74 -7.21 -11.70 7.37
C SER A 74 -8.08 -12.92 7.67
N ARG A 75 -7.60 -14.14 7.37
CA ARG A 75 -8.28 -15.40 7.71
C ARG A 75 -8.26 -15.74 9.20
N GLN A 76 -7.35 -15.18 10.00
CA GLN A 76 -7.25 -15.50 11.43
C GLN A 76 -8.26 -14.72 12.31
N LYS A 77 -8.94 -13.70 11.78
CA LYS A 77 -9.89 -12.86 12.54
C LYS A 77 -11.36 -13.27 12.40
N SER A 78 -11.65 -14.45 11.84
CA SER A 78 -13.00 -14.92 11.57
C SER A 78 -13.44 -16.14 12.42
N THR A 79 -12.87 -16.28 13.61
CA THR A 79 -13.28 -17.25 14.65
C THR A 79 -13.50 -16.48 15.95
#